data_AF-A0A1I7F2H4-F1
#
_entry.id   AF-A0A1I7F2H4-F1
#
_cell.length_a   1.000
_cell.length_b   1.000
_cell.length_c   1.000
_cell.angle_alpha   90.00
_cell.angle_beta   90.00
_cell.angle_gamma   90.00
#
_symmetry.space_group_name_H-M   'P 1'
#
loop_
_entity.id
_entity.type
_entity.pdbx_description
1 polymer ?
#
loop_
_entity_poly.entity_id
_entity_poly.type
_entity_poly.pdbx_seq_one_letter_code
_entity_poly.pdbx_strand_id
1 'polypeptide(L)'
;MMDHVEMTYRKGAVDWLLRDYLLMEENDLCLPAGCVEKAHEMCFYFYIEGYREISTVGMVPASRILKWVIQLIGKLYSAQLYYIRPERIRIDPDRIYVGVMKPHKDDVRILFVPEPEGETPPVREKLAVLIEDLIPNCEEDGRGYLRKAAEIIRKGRSGLRIMVHRLDLLWTEACQCGC
;
A
#
# COMPACT_ATOMS: atom_id res chain seq x y z
N MET A 1 15.14 5.72 -17.87
CA MET A 1 14.40 5.69 -16.60
C MET A 1 14.51 4.28 -16.08
N MET A 2 14.83 4.05 -14.81
CA MET A 2 14.84 2.68 -14.27
C MET A 2 13.41 2.13 -14.31
N ASP A 3 13.25 0.92 -14.87
CA ASP A 3 11.98 0.19 -15.00
C ASP A 3 11.71 -0.73 -13.80
N HIS A 4 12.68 -0.85 -12.90
CA HIS A 4 12.58 -1.64 -11.67
C HIS A 4 13.28 -0.98 -10.49
N VAL A 5 12.91 -1.42 -9.28
CA VAL A 5 13.61 -1.15 -8.02
C VAL A 5 14.26 -2.45 -7.56
N GLU A 6 15.56 -2.42 -7.32
CA GLU A 6 16.30 -3.57 -6.79
C GLU A 6 16.29 -3.55 -5.25
N MET A 7 15.93 -4.68 -4.64
CA MET A 7 15.96 -4.87 -3.19
C MET A 7 16.71 -6.16 -2.86
N THR A 8 17.82 -6.04 -2.12
CA THR A 8 18.62 -7.19 -1.69
C THR A 8 18.36 -7.50 -0.22
N TYR A 9 18.04 -8.76 0.06
CA TYR A 9 17.81 -9.29 1.39
C TYR A 9 18.81 -10.38 1.74
N ARG A 10 19.18 -10.48 3.01
CA ARG A 10 19.91 -11.66 3.51
C ARG A 10 19.00 -12.88 3.44
N LYS A 11 19.58 -14.05 3.15
CA LYS A 11 18.83 -15.31 3.22
C LYS A 11 18.14 -15.48 4.59
N GLY A 12 16.88 -15.90 4.55
CA GLY A 12 16.04 -16.08 5.74
C GLY A 12 15.26 -14.82 6.17
N ALA A 13 15.60 -13.63 5.64
CA ALA A 13 14.80 -12.42 5.91
C ALA A 13 13.43 -12.45 5.19
N VAL A 14 13.38 -13.12 4.04
CA VAL A 14 12.15 -13.45 3.31
C VAL A 14 12.01 -14.97 3.36
N ASP A 15 10.94 -15.44 4.00
CA ASP A 15 10.64 -16.88 4.05
C ASP A 15 10.08 -17.39 2.70
N TRP A 16 10.07 -18.71 2.53
CA TRP A 16 9.69 -19.33 1.25
C TRP A 16 8.24 -19.00 0.86
N LEU A 17 7.32 -18.93 1.84
CA LEU A 17 5.91 -18.64 1.59
C LEU A 17 5.74 -17.20 1.08
N LEU A 18 6.43 -16.26 1.72
CA LEU A 18 6.42 -14.86 1.31
C LEU A 18 7.11 -14.66 -0.03
N ARG A 19 8.23 -15.34 -0.28
CA ARG A 19 8.89 -15.35 -1.59
C ARG A 19 7.94 -15.83 -2.68
N ASP A 20 7.30 -16.97 -2.47
CA ASP A 20 6.39 -17.55 -3.47
C ASP A 20 5.21 -16.60 -3.72
N TYR A 21 4.62 -16.01 -2.66
CA TYR A 21 3.59 -14.97 -2.80
C TYR A 21 4.07 -13.75 -3.60
N LEU A 22 5.29 -13.26 -3.37
CA LEU A 22 5.86 -12.13 -4.12
C LEU A 22 6.07 -12.43 -5.61
N LEU A 23 6.27 -13.70 -5.96
CA LEU A 23 6.51 -14.15 -7.33
C LEU A 23 5.24 -14.67 -8.04
N MET A 24 4.11 -14.77 -7.34
CA MET A 24 2.83 -15.14 -7.94
C MET A 24 2.33 -14.07 -8.91
N GLU A 25 1.85 -14.49 -10.08
CA GLU A 25 1.27 -13.59 -11.09
C GLU A 25 -0.01 -12.91 -10.57
N GLU A 26 -0.79 -13.63 -9.76
CA GLU A 26 -2.04 -13.14 -9.17
C GLU A 26 -1.84 -12.28 -7.91
N ASN A 27 -0.60 -12.07 -7.46
CA ASN A 27 -0.34 -11.16 -6.34
C ASN A 27 -0.80 -9.77 -6.73
N ASP A 28 -1.81 -9.26 -6.03
CA ASP A 28 -2.39 -7.94 -6.27
C ASP A 28 -1.90 -6.89 -5.25
N LEU A 29 -1.26 -7.31 -4.16
CA LEU A 29 -0.78 -6.44 -3.08
C LEU A 29 0.55 -5.76 -3.44
N CYS A 30 1.54 -6.53 -3.90
CA CYS A 30 2.88 -6.04 -4.15
C CYS A 30 3.10 -5.69 -5.63
N LEU A 31 4.09 -4.86 -5.91
CA LEU A 31 4.59 -4.68 -7.28
C LEU A 31 5.03 -6.04 -7.85
N PRO A 32 4.81 -6.30 -9.15
CA PRO A 32 5.31 -7.51 -9.79
C PRO A 32 6.82 -7.64 -9.57
N ALA A 33 7.28 -8.84 -9.24
CA ALA A 33 8.67 -9.06 -8.88
C ALA A 33 9.30 -10.24 -9.61
N GLY A 34 10.57 -10.09 -9.98
CA GLY A 34 11.48 -11.20 -10.25
C GLY A 34 12.42 -11.41 -9.06
N CYS A 35 13.03 -12.59 -8.96
CA CYS A 35 14.00 -12.90 -7.90
C CYS A 35 15.21 -13.65 -8.46
N VAL A 36 16.41 -13.27 -8.00
CA VAL A 36 17.65 -14.01 -8.21
C VAL A 36 18.23 -14.38 -6.85
N GLU A 37 18.43 -15.68 -6.63
CA GLU A 37 19.08 -16.19 -5.43
C GLU A 37 20.60 -16.28 -5.63
N LYS A 38 21.35 -15.74 -4.67
CA LYS A 38 22.81 -15.85 -4.57
C LYS A 38 23.18 -16.70 -3.35
N ALA A 39 24.47 -16.93 -3.11
CA ALA A 39 24.94 -17.79 -2.02
C ALA A 39 24.37 -17.38 -0.63
N HIS A 40 24.36 -16.09 -0.32
CA HIS A 40 23.94 -15.55 0.99
C HIS A 40 22.78 -14.54 0.93
N GLU A 41 22.31 -14.24 -0.26
CA GLU A 41 21.39 -13.13 -0.52
C GLU A 41 20.30 -13.53 -1.50
N MET A 42 19.18 -12.82 -1.42
CA MET A 42 18.06 -12.89 -2.33
C MET A 42 17.82 -11.48 -2.86
N CYS A 43 17.95 -11.30 -4.16
CA CYS A 43 17.77 -10.02 -4.83
C CYS A 43 16.45 -10.03 -5.58
N PHE A 44 15.53 -9.14 -5.21
CA PHE A 44 14.27 -8.93 -5.90
C PHE A 44 14.36 -7.71 -6.81
N TYR A 45 13.74 -7.84 -7.99
CA TYR A 45 13.57 -6.77 -8.95
C TYR A 45 12.09 -6.48 -9.04
N PHE A 46 11.64 -5.38 -8.44
CA PHE A 46 10.24 -4.94 -8.46
C PHE A 46 10.00 -4.06 -9.67
N TYR A 47 9.20 -4.51 -10.62
CA TYR A 47 8.90 -3.77 -11.83
C TYR A 47 7.94 -2.61 -11.54
N ILE A 48 8.34 -1.40 -11.94
CA ILE A 48 7.62 -0.15 -11.67
C ILE A 48 7.07 0.50 -12.95
N GLU A 49 7.19 -0.15 -14.10
CA GLU A 49 6.64 0.37 -15.36
C GLU A 49 5.14 0.63 -15.24
N GLY A 50 4.69 1.84 -15.59
CA GLY A 50 3.30 2.28 -15.46
C GLY A 50 2.88 2.71 -14.05
N TYR A 51 3.76 2.58 -13.06
CA TYR A 51 3.55 3.01 -11.68
C TYR A 51 4.40 4.24 -11.31
N ARG A 52 3.99 4.92 -10.24
CA ARG A 52 4.74 6.01 -9.62
C ARG A 52 4.58 5.94 -8.11
N GLU A 53 5.65 6.24 -7.38
CA GLU A 53 5.62 6.36 -5.93
C GLU A 53 4.60 7.44 -5.50
N ILE A 54 3.74 7.11 -4.53
CA ILE A 54 2.59 7.95 -4.17
C ILE A 54 3.02 9.31 -3.60
N SER A 55 4.15 9.36 -2.90
CA SER A 55 4.76 10.58 -2.35
C SER A 55 5.10 11.60 -3.44
N THR A 56 5.41 11.13 -4.66
CA THR A 56 5.82 11.94 -5.82
C THR A 56 4.66 12.33 -6.72
N VAL A 57 3.44 11.89 -6.40
CA VAL A 57 2.24 12.35 -7.10
C VAL A 57 1.98 13.80 -6.71
N GLY A 58 1.65 14.64 -7.70
CA GLY A 58 1.25 16.03 -7.43
C GLY A 58 -0.03 16.12 -6.59
N MET A 59 -0.56 17.33 -6.45
CA MET A 59 -1.87 17.52 -5.79
C MET A 59 -2.95 16.70 -6.49
N VAL A 60 -3.73 15.96 -5.69
CA VAL A 60 -4.87 15.17 -6.13
C VAL A 60 -6.07 15.36 -5.21
N PRO A 61 -7.30 15.10 -5.71
CA PRO A 61 -8.48 15.05 -4.88
C PRO A 61 -8.37 13.98 -3.78
N ALA A 62 -8.92 14.26 -2.59
CA ALA A 62 -9.11 13.31 -1.51
C ALA A 62 -9.85 12.05 -1.97
N SER A 63 -10.85 12.14 -2.85
CA SER A 63 -11.52 10.94 -3.38
C SER A 63 -10.54 9.97 -4.05
N ARG A 64 -9.49 10.47 -4.69
CA ARG A 64 -8.47 9.63 -5.32
C ARG A 64 -7.58 8.96 -4.28
N ILE A 65 -7.13 9.69 -3.28
CA ILE A 65 -6.31 9.15 -2.17
C ILE A 65 -7.11 8.10 -1.38
N LEU A 66 -8.36 8.41 -1.04
CA LEU A 66 -9.26 7.48 -0.34
C LEU A 66 -9.44 6.19 -1.15
N LYS A 67 -9.66 6.29 -2.47
CA LYS A 67 -9.78 5.12 -3.34
C LYS A 67 -8.53 4.23 -3.30
N TRP A 68 -7.33 4.82 -3.35
CA TRP A 68 -6.08 4.05 -3.22
C TRP A 68 -5.97 3.38 -1.86
N VAL A 69 -6.27 4.09 -0.77
CA VAL A 69 -6.23 3.52 0.58
C VAL A 69 -7.23 2.37 0.74
N ILE A 70 -8.46 2.53 0.23
CA ILE A 70 -9.49 1.49 0.24
C ILE A 70 -9.02 0.23 -0.50
N GLN A 71 -8.49 0.41 -1.72
CA GLN A 71 -7.94 -0.71 -2.51
C GLN A 71 -6.79 -1.40 -1.77
N LEU A 72 -5.87 -0.62 -1.18
CA LEU A 72 -4.75 -1.14 -0.41
C LEU A 72 -5.22 -2.00 0.76
N ILE A 73 -6.22 -1.53 1.52
CA ILE A 73 -6.80 -2.29 2.64
C ILE A 73 -7.46 -3.58 2.13
N GLY A 74 -8.16 -3.53 1.00
CA GLY A 74 -8.74 -4.70 0.35
C GLY A 74 -7.67 -5.75 0.00
N LYS A 75 -6.56 -5.31 -0.59
CA LYS A 75 -5.42 -6.18 -0.96
C LYS A 75 -4.70 -6.76 0.26
N LEU A 76 -4.53 -5.97 1.32
CA LEU A 76 -4.00 -6.46 2.60
C LEU A 76 -4.90 -7.54 3.21
N TYR A 77 -6.21 -7.39 3.10
CA TYR A 77 -7.17 -8.42 3.53
C TYR A 77 -7.08 -9.68 2.66
N SER A 78 -6.96 -9.56 1.34
CA SER A 78 -6.74 -10.70 0.44
C SER A 78 -5.44 -11.43 0.76
N ALA A 79 -4.35 -10.71 1.00
CA ALA A 79 -3.04 -11.29 1.34
C ALA A 79 -3.07 -12.09 2.66
N GLN A 80 -3.90 -11.69 3.62
CA GLN A 80 -4.10 -12.45 4.85
C GLN A 80 -4.68 -13.85 4.60
N LEU A 81 -5.44 -14.05 3.51
CA LEU A 81 -5.94 -15.37 3.10
C LEU A 81 -4.80 -16.30 2.63
N TYR A 82 -3.66 -15.73 2.23
CA TYR A 82 -2.42 -16.43 1.91
C TYR A 82 -1.44 -16.48 3.10
N TYR A 83 -1.93 -16.24 4.33
CA TYR A 83 -1.15 -16.21 5.57
C TYR A 83 -0.05 -15.11 5.63
N ILE A 84 -0.11 -14.13 4.72
CA ILE A 84 0.77 -12.97 4.75
C ILE A 84 0.27 -12.01 5.83
N ARG A 85 1.13 -11.69 6.80
CA ARG A 85 0.79 -10.78 7.91
C ARG A 85 1.12 -9.33 7.54
N PRO A 86 0.12 -8.43 7.39
CA PRO A 86 0.35 -7.02 7.08
C PRO A 86 1.30 -6.29 8.04
N GLU A 87 1.36 -6.72 9.29
CA GLU A 87 2.24 -6.15 10.32
C GLU A 87 3.72 -6.32 9.97
N ARG A 88 4.06 -7.37 9.20
CA ARG A 88 5.43 -7.65 8.70
C ARG A 88 5.80 -6.85 7.46
N ILE A 89 4.88 -6.04 6.93
CA ILE A 89 5.11 -5.22 5.73
C ILE A 89 5.24 -3.78 6.17
N ARG A 90 6.28 -3.10 5.69
CA ARG A 90 6.42 -1.66 5.86
C ARG A 90 5.43 -0.92 4.95
N ILE A 91 4.69 0.02 5.53
CA ILE A 91 3.67 0.82 4.85
C ILE A 91 3.96 2.28 5.17
N ASP A 92 4.47 2.99 4.18
CA ASP A 92 4.78 4.42 4.20
C ASP A 92 4.73 4.95 2.75
N PRO A 93 4.61 6.27 2.53
CA PRO A 93 4.45 6.83 1.18
C PRO A 93 5.54 6.40 0.19
N ASP A 94 6.77 6.17 0.64
CA ASP A 94 7.88 5.86 -0.26
C ASP A 94 7.89 4.39 -0.71
N ARG A 95 6.97 3.58 -0.15
CA ARG A 95 6.77 2.17 -0.50
C ARG A 95 5.45 1.92 -1.20
N ILE A 96 4.59 2.92 -1.35
CA ILE A 96 3.32 2.78 -2.05
C ILE A 96 3.45 3.33 -3.46
N TYR A 97 3.07 2.52 -4.44
CA TYR A 97 3.11 2.85 -5.86
C TYR A 97 1.68 2.88 -6.41
N VAL A 98 1.36 3.92 -7.17
CA VAL A 98 0.07 4.08 -7.83
C VAL A 98 0.24 4.05 -9.35
N GLY A 99 -0.68 3.38 -10.03
CA GLY A 99 -0.64 3.27 -11.47
C GLY A 99 -1.12 4.56 -12.14
N VAL A 100 -0.27 5.11 -12.99
CA VAL A 100 -0.50 6.41 -13.65
C VAL A 100 -0.91 6.27 -15.12
N MET A 101 -0.76 5.08 -15.70
CA MET A 101 -1.06 4.77 -17.10
C MET A 101 -1.79 3.43 -17.23
N LYS A 102 -2.49 3.22 -18.35
CA LYS A 102 -3.08 1.91 -18.66
C LYS A 102 -1.97 0.86 -18.87
N PRO A 103 -2.17 -0.42 -18.49
CA PRO A 103 -3.39 -0.99 -17.91
C PRO A 103 -3.57 -0.76 -16.40
N HIS A 104 -2.56 -0.21 -15.73
CA HIS A 104 -2.50 -0.08 -14.27
C HIS A 104 -3.20 1.15 -13.70
N LYS A 105 -3.89 1.96 -14.51
CA LYS A 105 -4.43 3.26 -14.09
C LYS A 105 -5.28 3.14 -12.82
N ASP A 106 -4.92 3.91 -11.80
CA ASP A 106 -5.54 3.96 -10.47
C ASP A 106 -5.41 2.69 -9.63
N ASP A 107 -4.57 1.73 -10.04
CA ASP A 107 -4.12 0.61 -9.20
C ASP A 107 -3.17 1.11 -8.11
N VAL A 108 -3.07 0.37 -7.01
CA VAL A 108 -2.15 0.66 -5.89
C VAL A 108 -1.39 -0.60 -5.49
N ARG A 109 -0.07 -0.50 -5.34
CA ARG A 109 0.83 -1.63 -5.05
C ARG A 109 1.84 -1.24 -3.99
N ILE A 110 2.32 -2.23 -3.24
CA ILE A 110 3.41 -2.04 -2.27
C ILE A 110 4.74 -2.50 -2.89
N LEU A 111 5.79 -1.67 -2.77
CA LEU A 111 7.16 -2.14 -2.84
C LEU A 111 7.47 -2.89 -1.55
N PHE A 112 7.53 -4.21 -1.61
CA PHE A 112 7.66 -5.03 -0.40
C PHE A 112 8.99 -4.73 0.30
N VAL A 113 8.89 -4.34 1.58
CA VAL A 113 10.01 -4.22 2.51
C VAL A 113 9.58 -4.88 3.82
N PRO A 114 10.32 -5.88 4.33
CA PRO A 114 9.97 -6.54 5.59
C PRO A 114 10.19 -5.59 6.77
N GLU A 115 9.25 -5.59 7.70
CA GLU A 115 9.39 -4.92 8.98
C GLU A 115 10.08 -5.86 9.99
N PRO A 116 11.06 -5.39 10.79
CA PRO A 116 11.71 -6.20 11.82
C PRO A 116 10.71 -6.71 12.87
N GLU A 117 10.91 -7.92 13.40
CA GLU A 117 10.06 -8.44 14.49
C GLU A 117 10.29 -7.67 15.80
N GLY A 118 9.22 -7.36 16.54
CA GLY A 118 9.28 -6.94 17.95
C GLY A 118 8.58 -5.62 18.29
N GLU A 119 8.67 -4.60 17.43
CA GLU A 119 8.14 -3.25 17.70
C GLU A 119 7.31 -2.69 16.53
N THR A 120 6.65 -3.58 15.80
CA THR A 120 5.88 -3.15 14.63
C THR A 120 4.53 -2.57 15.06
N PRO A 121 4.21 -1.32 14.66
CA PRO A 121 2.91 -0.76 14.95
C PRO A 121 1.82 -1.61 14.27
N PRO A 122 0.63 -1.72 14.87
CA PRO A 122 -0.50 -2.41 14.24
C PRO A 122 -0.76 -1.86 12.84
N VAL A 123 -1.20 -2.71 11.90
CA VAL A 123 -1.49 -2.30 10.51
C VAL A 123 -2.41 -1.08 10.43
N ARG A 124 -3.36 -0.95 11.37
CA ARG A 124 -4.25 0.22 11.44
C ARG A 124 -3.49 1.51 11.68
N GLU A 125 -2.51 1.51 12.58
CA GLU A 125 -1.71 2.69 12.83
C GLU A 125 -0.85 3.03 11.60
N LYS A 126 -0.25 2.02 10.95
CA LYS A 126 0.49 2.22 9.70
C LYS A 126 -0.38 2.87 8.61
N LEU A 127 -1.62 2.40 8.45
CA LEU A 127 -2.57 2.95 7.48
C LEU A 127 -3.04 4.37 7.85
N ALA A 128 -3.23 4.67 9.14
CA ALA A 128 -3.61 5.99 9.59
C ALA A 128 -2.49 7.01 9.35
N VAL A 129 -1.25 6.64 9.69
CA VAL A 129 -0.05 7.44 9.43
C VAL A 129 0.13 7.66 7.92
N LEU A 130 -0.01 6.60 7.10
CA LEU A 130 0.02 6.74 5.64
C LEU A 130 -0.97 7.80 5.13
N ILE A 131 -2.22 7.81 5.62
CA ILE A 131 -3.21 8.81 5.21
C ILE A 131 -2.77 10.22 5.60
N GLU A 132 -2.23 10.39 6.81
CA GLU A 132 -1.78 11.68 7.31
C GLU A 132 -0.60 12.22 6.50
N ASP A 133 0.36 11.34 6.16
CA ASP A 133 1.50 11.69 5.33
C ASP A 133 1.11 12.07 3.89
N LEU A 134 -0.10 11.66 3.44
CA LEU A 134 -0.66 12.03 2.13
C LEU A 134 -1.50 13.31 2.15
N ILE A 135 -1.78 13.90 3.33
CA ILE A 135 -2.50 15.18 3.43
C ILE A 135 -1.82 16.32 2.64
N PRO A 136 -0.49 16.46 2.63
CA PRO A 136 0.19 17.46 1.81
C PRO A 136 -0.04 17.30 0.30
N ASN A 137 -0.24 16.06 -0.18
CA ASN A 137 -0.55 15.74 -1.58
C ASN A 137 -2.05 15.92 -1.92
N CYS A 138 -2.87 16.31 -0.95
CA CYS A 138 -4.31 16.50 -1.14
C CYS A 138 -4.65 17.96 -1.44
N GLU A 139 -5.59 18.16 -2.36
CA GLU A 139 -6.29 19.44 -2.56
C GLU A 139 -6.89 19.94 -1.24
N GLU A 140 -6.89 21.26 -1.04
CA GLU A 140 -7.08 21.89 0.27
C GLU A 140 -8.44 21.57 0.90
N ASP A 141 -9.50 21.59 0.08
CA ASP A 141 -10.87 21.24 0.42
C ASP A 141 -11.05 19.76 0.81
N GLY A 142 -10.26 18.87 0.20
CA GLY A 142 -10.25 17.44 0.47
C GLY A 142 -9.57 17.02 1.79
N ARG A 143 -8.71 17.86 2.38
CA ARG A 143 -7.90 17.49 3.56
C ARG A 143 -8.73 17.08 4.78
N GLY A 144 -9.92 17.65 4.92
CA GLY A 144 -10.87 17.27 5.99
C GLY A 144 -11.28 15.80 5.91
N TYR A 145 -11.49 15.29 4.69
CA TYR A 145 -11.82 13.88 4.46
C TYR A 145 -10.68 12.96 4.86
N LEU A 146 -9.44 13.31 4.53
CA LEU A 146 -8.28 12.49 4.90
C LEU A 146 -8.07 12.43 6.42
N ARG A 147 -8.23 13.56 7.13
CA ARG A 147 -8.19 13.56 8.61
C ARG A 147 -9.28 12.65 9.21
N LYS A 148 -10.51 12.75 8.71
CA LYS A 148 -11.63 11.90 9.14
C LYS A 148 -11.37 10.43 8.83
N ALA A 149 -10.73 10.11 7.70
CA ALA A 149 -10.34 8.75 7.35
C ALA A 149 -9.29 8.19 8.33
N ALA A 150 -8.22 8.92 8.62
CA ALA A 150 -7.21 8.52 9.61
C ALA A 150 -7.84 8.26 10.99
N GLU A 151 -8.76 9.12 11.43
CA GLU A 151 -9.51 8.92 12.67
C GLU A 151 -10.38 7.66 12.65
N ILE A 152 -11.09 7.38 11.56
CA ILE A 152 -11.92 6.17 11.39
C ILE A 152 -11.04 4.91 11.54
N ILE A 153 -9.84 4.94 10.95
CA ILE A 153 -8.90 3.82 11.01
C ILE A 153 -8.40 3.60 12.45
N ARG A 154 -7.94 4.66 13.13
CA ARG A 154 -7.42 4.55 14.51
C ARG A 154 -8.47 4.17 15.53
N LYS A 155 -9.63 4.84 15.49
CA LYS A 155 -10.73 4.61 16.45
C LYS A 155 -11.49 3.32 16.16
N GLY A 156 -11.36 2.76 14.96
CA GLY A 156 -11.98 1.52 14.58
C GLY A 156 -11.50 0.37 15.47
N ARG A 157 -12.42 -0.29 16.18
CA ARG A 157 -12.18 -1.61 16.82
C ARG A 157 -12.43 -2.78 15.87
N SER A 158 -12.95 -2.49 14.67
CA SER A 158 -13.46 -3.45 13.71
C SER A 158 -12.40 -3.93 12.71
N GLY A 159 -12.53 -5.17 12.20
CA GLY A 159 -11.62 -5.74 11.20
C GLY A 159 -11.57 -4.96 9.87
N LEU A 160 -10.57 -5.26 9.02
CA LEU A 160 -10.28 -4.54 7.76
C LEU A 160 -11.51 -4.37 6.86
N ARG A 161 -12.39 -5.38 6.78
CA ARG A 161 -13.64 -5.30 5.99
C ARG A 161 -14.59 -4.19 6.42
N ILE A 162 -14.74 -3.96 7.73
CA ILE A 162 -15.61 -2.88 8.24
C ILE A 162 -14.94 -1.51 8.03
N MET A 163 -13.61 -1.47 8.10
CA MET A 163 -12.83 -0.28 7.79
C MET A 163 -13.04 0.15 6.33
N VAL A 164 -12.93 -0.79 5.38
CA VAL A 164 -13.24 -0.56 3.95
C VAL A 164 -14.63 0.05 3.80
N HIS A 165 -15.66 -0.56 4.40
CA HIS A 165 -17.02 -0.05 4.27
C HIS A 165 -17.18 1.39 4.79
N ARG A 166 -16.57 1.73 5.93
CA ARG A 166 -16.63 3.10 6.48
C ARG A 166 -15.89 4.11 5.61
N LEU A 167 -14.76 3.71 5.04
CA LEU A 167 -14.00 4.53 4.11
C LEU A 167 -14.73 4.68 2.77
N ASP A 168 -15.45 3.66 2.29
CA ASP A 168 -16.29 3.76 1.09
C ASP A 168 -17.41 4.80 1.24
N LEU A 169 -18.04 4.86 2.42
CA LEU A 169 -19.04 5.89 2.71
C LEU A 169 -18.43 7.29 2.66
N LEU A 170 -17.24 7.46 3.24
CA LEU A 170 -16.51 8.72 3.22
C LEU A 170 -16.02 9.11 1.82
N TRP A 171 -15.58 8.13 1.03
CA TRP A 171 -15.19 8.30 -0.36
C TRP A 171 -16.37 8.72 -1.24
N THR A 172 -17.55 8.13 -1.01
CA THR A 172 -18.79 8.52 -1.70
C THR A 172 -19.15 9.98 -1.40
N GLU A 173 -19.03 10.39 -0.14
CA GLU A 173 -19.24 11.77 0.31
C GLU A 173 -18.26 12.73 -0.39
N ALA A 174 -16.96 12.40 -0.40
CA ALA A 174 -15.92 13.21 -1.07
C ALA A 174 -16.21 13.38 -2.58
N CYS A 175 -16.53 12.28 -3.28
CA CYS A 175 -16.89 12.32 -4.70
C CYS A 175 -18.08 13.25 -4.99
N GLN A 176 -19.09 13.27 -4.11
CA GLN A 176 -20.28 14.13 -4.27
C GLN A 176 -19.96 15.62 -4.06
N CYS A 177 -18.96 15.92 -3.23
CA CYS A 177 -18.47 17.28 -3.00
C CYS A 177 -17.43 17.73 -4.04
N GLY A 178 -17.02 16.85 -4.95
CA GLY A 178 -15.96 17.14 -5.93
C GLY A 178 -14.56 17.14 -5.34
N CYS A 179 -14.40 16.58 -4.13
CA CYS A 179 -13.15 16.51 -3.40
C CYS A 179 -12.53 15.12 -3.46
#